data_AF-A0A970XDN6-F1
#
_entry.id   AF-A0A970XDN6-F1
#
_cell.length_a   1.000
_cell.length_b   1.000
_cell.length_c   1.000
_cell.angle_alpha   90.00
_cell.angle_beta   90.00
_cell.angle_gamma   90.00
#
_symmetry.space_group_name_H-M   'P 1'
#
loop_
_entity.id
_entity.type
_entity.pdbx_description
1 polymer ?
#
loop_
_entity_poly.entity_id
_entity_poly.type
_entity_poly.pdbx_seq_one_letter_code
_entity_poly.pdbx_strand_id
1 'polypeptide(L)' 'NITDTEELKEAKVKPQEHRDLIVRIGGFSAYFVQLSPEIQEDVITRSEQVL' A
#
# COMPACT_ATOMS: atom_id res chain seq x y z
N ASN A 1 -3.29 -7.81 11.93
CA ASN A 1 -3.80 -6.51 11.44
C ASN A 1 -3.19 -6.33 10.07
N ILE A 2 -3.76 -7.06 9.12
CA ILE A 2 -3.18 -7.40 7.84
C ILE A 2 -3.78 -6.41 6.85
N THR A 3 -2.99 -5.47 6.36
CA THR A 3 -3.30 -4.87 5.06
C THR A 3 -2.91 -5.95 4.07
N ASP A 4 -3.89 -6.72 3.61
CA ASP A 4 -3.65 -7.86 2.72
C ASP A 4 -2.84 -7.35 1.54
N THR A 5 -1.69 -7.96 1.28
CA THR A 5 -0.85 -7.59 0.12
C THR A 5 -1.66 -7.54 -1.17
N GLU A 6 -2.70 -8.38 -1.26
CA GLU A 6 -3.67 -8.38 -2.35
C GLU A 6 -4.47 -7.07 -2.45
N GLU A 7 -4.86 -6.44 -1.33
CA GLU A 7 -5.50 -5.12 -1.30
C GLU A 7 -4.54 -4.03 -1.81
N LEU A 8 -3.26 -4.08 -1.44
CA LEU A 8 -2.25 -3.15 -1.95
C LEU A 8 -2.03 -3.33 -3.47
N LYS A 9 -2.00 -4.58 -3.95
CA LYS A 9 -1.92 -4.92 -5.37
C LYS A 9 -3.15 -4.45 -6.14
N GLU A 10 -4.35 -4.65 -5.58
CA GLU A 10 -5.60 -4.16 -6.18
C GLU A 10 -5.63 -2.64 -6.22
N ALA A 11 -5.21 -1.96 -5.16
CA ALA A 11 -5.13 -0.50 -5.12
C ALA A 11 -4.17 0.10 -6.15
N LYS A 12 -3.12 -0.64 -6.53
CA LYS A 12 -2.21 -0.24 -7.62
C LYS A 12 -2.89 -0.33 -8.99
N VAL A 13 -3.73 -1.33 -9.21
CA VAL A 13 -4.48 -1.53 -10.47
C VAL A 13 -5.70 -0.63 -10.55
N LYS A 14 -6.38 -0.42 -9.42
CA LYS A 14 -7.64 0.33 -9.29
C LYS A 14 -7.55 1.41 -8.21
N PRO A 15 -6.73 2.44 -8.38
CA PRO A 15 -6.54 3.49 -7.36
C PRO A 15 -7.81 4.26 -7.03
N GLN A 16 -8.84 4.20 -7.87
CA GLN A 16 -10.12 4.86 -7.65
C GLN A 16 -10.98 4.15 -6.60
N GLU A 17 -10.89 2.82 -6.49
CA GLU A 17 -11.64 2.00 -5.54
C GLU A 17 -10.97 2.01 -4.15
N HIS A 18 -9.68 2.36 -4.08
CA HIS A 18 -8.87 2.33 -2.86
C HIS A 18 -8.32 3.71 -2.46
N ARG A 19 -9.08 4.78 -2.71
CA ARG A 19 -8.63 6.16 -2.39
C ARG A 19 -8.37 6.39 -0.91
N ASP A 20 -9.10 5.67 -0.06
CA ASP A 20 -9.01 5.78 1.39
C ASP A 20 -8.01 4.79 2.01
N LEU A 21 -7.27 4.03 1.18
CA LEU A 21 -6.29 3.06 1.64
C LEU A 21 -5.08 3.77 2.24
N ILE A 22 -4.91 3.64 3.56
CA ILE A 22 -3.82 4.26 4.31
C ILE A 22 -2.77 3.20 4.65
N VAL A 23 -1.52 3.50 4.34
CA VAL A 23 -0.35 2.67 4.67
C VAL A 23 0.58 3.39 5.64
N ARG A 24 1.36 2.62 6.40
CA ARG A 24 2.35 3.14 7.35
C ARG A 24 3.75 2.94 6.80
N ILE A 25 4.49 4.04 6.65
CA ILE A 25 5.86 4.05 6.15
C ILE A 25 6.74 4.76 7.19
N GLY A 26 7.72 4.05 7.75
CA GLY A 26 8.79 4.69 8.53
C GLY A 26 8.35 5.62 9.68
N GLY A 27 7.15 5.40 10.26
CA GLY A 27 6.62 6.22 11.35
C GLY A 27 5.52 7.22 10.97
N PHE A 28 5.26 7.45 9.69
CA PHE A 28 4.12 8.25 9.23
C PHE A 28 3.08 7.42 8.47
N SER A 29 1.88 7.97 8.32
CA SER A 29 0.79 7.37 7.55
C SER A 29 0.52 8.21 6.31
N ALA A 30 0.26 7.55 5.18
CA ALA A 30 -0.04 8.19 3.91
C ALA A 30 -1.07 7.37 3.12
N TYR A 31 -1.80 8.02 2.22
CA TYR A 31 -2.69 7.33 1.29
C TYR A 31 -1.86 6.60 0.22
N PHE A 32 -2.06 5.29 0.10
CA PHE A 32 -1.29 4.43 -0.80
C PHE A 32 -1.33 4.91 -2.25
N VAL A 33 -2.52 5.29 -2.72
CA VAL A 33 -2.75 5.74 -4.10
C VAL A 33 -2.10 7.10 -4.42
N GLN A 34 -1.68 7.86 -3.40
CA GLN A 34 -0.96 9.12 -3.57
C GLN A 34 0.56 8.94 -3.60
N LEU A 35 1.06 7.73 -3.32
CA LEU A 35 2.48 7.43 -3.34
C LEU A 35 2.98 7.19 -4.77
N SER A 36 4.25 7.47 -4.99
CA SER A 36 4.94 7.09 -6.23
C SER A 36 4.92 5.58 -6.44
N PRO A 37 4.88 5.07 -7.69
CA PRO A 37 4.86 3.63 -7.97
C PRO A 37 6.00 2.85 -7.30
N GLU A 38 7.20 3.45 -7.21
CA GLU A 38 8.35 2.86 -6.53
C GLU A 38 8.09 2.65 -5.03
N ILE A 39 7.48 3.62 -4.36
CA ILE A 39 7.13 3.51 -2.94
C ILE A 39 5.97 2.53 -2.73
N GLN A 40 5.01 2.49 -3.65
CA GLN A 40 3.95 1.49 -3.61
C GLN A 40 4.52 0.06 -3.67
N GLU A 41 5.52 -0.17 -4.52
CA GLU A 41 6.23 -1.45 -4.60
C GLU A 41 6.99 -1.79 -3.30
N ASP A 42 7.69 -0.81 -2.71
CA ASP A 42 8.40 -1.00 -1.43
C ASP A 42 7.42 -1.37 -0.31
N VAL A 43 6.27 -0.70 -0.26
CA VAL A 43 5.20 -1.00 0.71
C VAL A 43 4.63 -2.40 0.51
N ILE A 44 4.35 -2.81 -0.73
CA ILE A 44 3.88 -4.17 -1.07
C ILE A 44 4.92 -5.21 -0.64
N THR A 45 6.17 -5.01 -1.03
CA THR A 45 7.29 -5.93 -0.73
C THR A 45 7.46 -6.09 0.78
N ARG A 46 7.41 -4.99 1.54
CA ARG A 46 7.54 -5.03 3.00
C ARG A 46 6.36 -5.70 3.67
N SER A 47 5.14 -5.53 3.14
CA SER A 47 3.97 -6.29 3.62
C SER A 47 4.10 -7.79 3.37
N GLU A 48 4.69 -8.23 2.25
CA GLU A 48 4.97 -9.66 1.99
C GLU A 48 6.03 -10.25 2.92
N GLN A 49 7.01 -9.45 3.36
CA GLN A 49 8.09 -9.90 4.23
C GLN A 49 7.68 -10.11 5.70
N VAL A 50 6.53 -9.59 6.13
CA VAL A 50 6.03 -9.71 7.52
C VAL A 50 5.17 -10.98 7.71
N LEU A 51 5.00 -11.80 6.67
CA LEU A 51 4.34 -13.11 6.72
C LEU A 51 5.24 -14.22 7.29
#